data_AF-A0A376F9L2-F1
#
_entry.id   AF-A0A376F9L2-F1
#
_cell.length_a   1.000
_cell.length_b   1.000
_cell.length_c   1.000
_cell.angle_alpha   90.00
_cell.angle_beta   90.00
_cell.angle_gamma   90.00
#
_symmetry.space_group_name_H-M   'P 1'
#
loop_
_entity.id
_entity.type
_entity.pdbx_description
1 polymer ?
#
loop_
_entity_poly.entity_id
_entity_poly.type
_entity_poly.pdbx_seq_one_letter_code
_entity_poly.pdbx_strand_id
1 'polypeptide(L)'
;MYSAYFDLEDYDEAKKWGETTLRTRGSNIDTAPSIDLGMVCYGLNQFDEAYKHFNDAYNYGKERAFKHRPKKISGILFRQKNVKPSLFYIT
;
A
#
# COMPACT_ATOMS: atom_id res chain seq x y z
N MET A 1 5.65 -13.20 9.23
CA MET A 1 4.83 -14.00 8.31
C MET A 1 4.64 -13.30 6.97
N TYR A 2 4.16 -12.06 6.92
CA TYR A 2 4.10 -11.27 5.67
C TYR A 2 5.39 -11.32 4.82
N SER A 3 6.55 -11.06 5.42
CA SER A 3 7.84 -11.01 4.73
C SER A 3 8.18 -12.32 4.02
N ALA A 4 7.83 -13.48 4.62
CA ALA A 4 8.12 -14.78 4.05
C ALA A 4 7.28 -15.07 2.79
N TYR A 5 6.00 -14.68 2.76
CA TYR A 5 5.15 -14.82 1.58
C TYR A 5 5.50 -13.81 0.49
N PHE A 6 5.90 -12.59 0.91
CA PHE A 6 6.39 -11.58 -0.02
C PHE A 6 7.69 -12.02 -0.72
N ASP A 7 8.62 -12.64 0.01
CA ASP A 7 9.86 -13.19 -0.56
C ASP A 7 9.60 -14.42 -1.47
N LEU A 8 8.48 -15.12 -1.27
CA LEU A 8 8.02 -16.22 -2.13
C LEU A 8 7.21 -15.74 -3.35
N GLU A 9 7.05 -14.42 -3.53
CA GLU A 9 6.14 -13.80 -4.53
C GLU A 9 4.69 -14.30 -4.44
N ASP A 10 4.30 -14.91 -3.32
CA ASP A 10 2.94 -15.37 -3.06
C ASP A 10 2.12 -14.21 -2.48
N TYR A 11 1.72 -13.32 -3.40
CA TYR A 11 1.02 -12.10 -3.07
C TYR A 11 -0.41 -12.37 -2.53
N ASP A 12 -1.07 -13.45 -2.93
CA ASP A 12 -2.43 -13.78 -2.45
C ASP A 12 -2.41 -14.10 -0.94
N GLU A 13 -1.46 -14.93 -0.51
CA GLU A 13 -1.33 -15.27 0.89
C GLU A 13 -0.79 -14.08 1.70
N ALA A 14 0.14 -13.30 1.14
CA ALA A 14 0.61 -12.06 1.75
C ALA A 14 -0.54 -11.06 1.99
N LYS A 15 -1.53 -10.99 1.09
CA LYS A 15 -2.72 -10.13 1.24
C LYS A 15 -3.57 -10.57 2.43
N LYS A 16 -3.89 -11.87 2.54
CA LYS A 16 -4.67 -12.42 3.67
C LYS A 16 -4.01 -12.13 5.02
N TRP A 17 -2.69 -12.28 5.10
CA TRP A 17 -1.94 -11.98 6.32
C TRP A 17 -1.93 -10.47 6.63
N GLY A 18 -1.81 -9.62 5.62
CA GLY A 18 -1.91 -8.16 5.76
C GLY A 18 -3.28 -7.72 6.29
N GLU A 19 -4.37 -8.25 5.73
CA GLU A 19 -5.74 -7.97 6.16
C GLU A 19 -6.02 -8.49 7.57
N THR A 20 -5.55 -9.70 7.87
CA THR A 20 -5.67 -10.28 9.21
C THR A 20 -4.97 -9.39 10.22
N THR A 21 -3.73 -8.97 9.93
CA THR A 21 -2.95 -8.08 10.79
C THR A 21 -3.66 -6.74 10.98
N LEU A 22 -4.23 -6.16 9.92
CA LEU A 22 -5.00 -4.93 9.97
C LEU A 22 -6.24 -5.07 10.86
N ARG A 23 -6.92 -6.23 10.81
CA ARG A 23 -8.13 -6.52 11.59
C ARG A 23 -7.85 -6.84 13.06
N THR A 24 -6.73 -7.48 13.38
CA THR A 24 -6.30 -7.77 14.77
C THR A 24 -5.56 -6.63 15.43
N ARG A 25 -5.22 -5.57 14.68
CA ARG A 25 -4.52 -4.40 15.21
C ARG A 25 -5.39 -3.69 16.23
N GLY A 26 -4.95 -3.71 17.48
CA GLY A 26 -5.66 -3.08 18.61
C GLY A 26 -5.57 -1.55 18.66
N SER A 27 -4.76 -0.91 17.81
CA SER A 27 -4.56 0.54 17.87
C SER A 27 -4.49 1.16 16.48
N ASN A 28 -5.22 2.26 16.25
CA ASN A 28 -5.40 2.87 14.93
C ASN A 28 -4.14 3.52 14.32
N ILE A 29 -2.99 3.43 15.01
CA ILE A 29 -1.77 4.20 14.76
C ILE A 29 -0.77 3.47 13.86
N ASP A 30 -0.70 2.14 13.92
CA ASP A 30 0.32 1.36 13.22
C ASP A 30 0.05 1.21 11.70
N THR A 31 0.54 2.12 10.87
CA THR A 31 0.24 2.17 9.43
C THR A 31 0.97 1.10 8.60
N ALA A 32 1.78 0.26 9.25
CA ALA A 32 2.51 -0.84 8.63
C ALA A 32 1.62 -1.79 7.80
N PRO A 33 0.50 -2.32 8.32
CA PRO A 33 -0.29 -3.33 7.59
C PRO A 33 -0.92 -2.75 6.31
N SER A 34 -1.33 -1.48 6.34
CA SER A 34 -1.87 -0.79 5.17
C SER A 34 -0.81 -0.57 4.09
N ILE A 35 0.43 -0.25 4.47
CA ILE A 35 1.55 -0.13 3.52
C ILE A 35 1.87 -1.49 2.89
N ASP A 36 1.90 -2.53 3.72
CA ASP A 36 2.24 -3.89 3.32
C ASP A 36 1.18 -4.47 2.37
N LEU A 37 -0.11 -4.20 2.62
CA LEU A 37 -1.22 -4.47 1.67
C LEU A 37 -1.08 -3.68 0.37
N GLY A 38 -0.74 -2.39 0.44
CA GLY A 38 -0.50 -1.58 -0.74
C GLY A 38 0.59 -2.14 -1.64
N MET A 39 1.68 -2.67 -1.06
CA MET A 39 2.76 -3.29 -1.83
C MET A 39 2.36 -4.61 -2.48
N VAL A 40 1.56 -5.43 -1.79
CA VAL A 40 1.04 -6.69 -2.32
C VAL A 40 0.08 -6.45 -3.48
N CYS A 41 -0.87 -5.52 -3.32
CA CYS A 41 -1.77 -5.13 -4.41
C CYS A 41 -0.99 -4.56 -5.62
N TYR A 42 0.14 -3.87 -5.38
CA TYR A 42 1.01 -3.40 -6.45
C TYR A 42 1.71 -4.56 -7.19
N GLY A 43 2.14 -5.59 -6.46
CA GLY A 43 2.68 -6.83 -7.06
C GLY A 43 1.66 -7.60 -7.89
N LEU A 44 0.38 -7.57 -7.48
CA LEU A 44 -0.75 -8.18 -8.19
C LEU A 44 -1.29 -7.34 -9.37
N ASN A 45 -0.63 -6.24 -9.74
CA ASN A 45 -1.13 -5.25 -10.69
C ASN A 45 -2.51 -4.64 -10.32
N GLN A 46 -2.96 -4.80 -9.08
CA GLN A 46 -4.17 -4.18 -8.52
C GLN A 46 -3.87 -2.76 -8.06
N PHE A 47 -3.51 -1.90 -9.02
CA PHE A 47 -2.99 -0.57 -8.73
C PHE A 47 -4.00 0.32 -7.99
N ASP A 48 -5.28 0.28 -8.34
CA ASP A 48 -6.30 1.12 -7.69
C ASP A 48 -6.45 0.82 -6.19
N GLU A 49 -6.48 -0.46 -5.81
CA GLU A 49 -6.48 -0.89 -4.40
C GLU A 49 -5.16 -0.53 -3.72
N ALA A 50 -4.03 -0.77 -4.38
CA ALA A 50 -2.72 -0.43 -3.85
C ALA A 50 -2.65 1.06 -3.46
N TYR A 51 -3.10 1.94 -4.34
CA TYR A 51 -3.08 3.37 -4.09
C TYR A 51 -4.04 3.80 -2.99
N LYS A 52 -5.21 3.16 -2.89
CA LYS A 52 -6.15 3.41 -1.78
C LYS A 52 -5.48 3.12 -0.44
N HIS A 53 -4.84 1.96 -0.33
CA HIS A 53 -4.12 1.56 0.89
C HIS A 53 -2.92 2.47 1.20
N PHE A 54 -2.18 2.90 0.19
CA PHE A 54 -1.09 3.87 0.38
C PHE A 54 -1.61 5.25 0.82
N ASN A 55 -2.72 5.73 0.26
CA ASN A 55 -3.33 7.00 0.66
C ASN A 55 -3.88 6.93 2.08
N ASP A 56 -4.53 5.82 2.47
CA ASP A 56 -4.99 5.62 3.83
C ASP A 56 -3.81 5.62 4.80
N ALA A 57 -2.76 4.84 4.51
CA ALA A 57 -1.53 4.85 5.31
C ALA A 57 -0.89 6.25 5.40
N TYR A 58 -0.91 7.02 4.30
CA TYR A 58 -0.43 8.41 4.26
C TYR A 58 -1.29 9.36 5.08
N ASN A 59 -2.61 9.20 5.07
CA ASN A 59 -3.51 10.04 5.87
C ASN A 59 -3.36 9.75 7.37
N TYR A 60 -3.24 8.48 7.76
CA TYR A 60 -3.05 8.08 9.17
C TYR A 60 -1.65 8.39 9.69
N GLY A 61 -0.63 8.20 8.85
CA GLY A 61 0.77 8.26 9.25
C GLY A 61 1.47 9.60 8.96
N LYS A 62 0.93 10.37 8.00
CA LYS A 62 1.54 11.58 7.40
C LYS A 62 3.04 11.36 7.17
N GLU A 63 3.89 12.35 7.42
CA GLU A 63 5.35 12.18 7.26
C GLU A 63 5.98 11.23 8.30
N ARG A 64 5.32 10.95 9.43
CA ARG A 64 5.89 10.10 10.50
C ARG A 64 5.97 8.63 10.10
N ALA A 65 4.95 8.11 9.42
CA ALA A 65 4.95 6.72 8.96
C ALA A 65 5.99 6.44 7.86
N PHE A 66 6.34 7.47 7.08
CA PHE A 66 7.29 7.35 5.97
C PHE A 66 8.72 7.76 6.33
N LYS A 67 8.96 8.25 7.55
CA LYS A 67 10.29 8.71 8.00
C LYS A 67 11.33 7.59 8.11
N HIS A 68 10.89 6.33 8.23
CA HIS A 68 11.75 5.13 8.26
C HIS A 68 11.36 4.06 7.23
N ARG A 69 10.32 4.31 6.44
CA ARG A 69 9.83 3.40 5.38
C ARG A 69 10.36 3.85 4.01
N PRO A 70 10.47 2.92 3.03
CA PRO A 70 11.28 3.13 1.84
C PRO A 70 10.75 4.25 0.93
N LYS A 71 11.68 5.06 0.38
CA LYS A 71 11.46 6.07 -0.69
C LYS A 71 10.68 5.55 -1.91
N LYS A 72 10.56 4.22 -2.06
CA LYS A 72 9.80 3.57 -3.13
C LYS A 72 8.32 3.97 -3.12
N ILE A 73 7.71 4.17 -1.94
CA ILE A 73 6.27 4.45 -1.83
C ILE A 73 5.91 5.86 -2.29
N SER A 74 6.72 6.87 -1.97
CA SER A 74 6.53 8.23 -2.47
C SER A 74 6.67 8.30 -4.00
N GLY A 75 7.59 7.52 -4.58
CA GLY A 75 7.71 7.34 -6.02
C GLY A 75 6.47 6.70 -6.65
N ILE A 76 5.87 5.69 -6.02
CA ILE A 76 4.63 5.04 -6.47
C ILE A 76 3.45 6.04 -6.46
N LEU A 77 3.29 6.82 -5.39
CA LEU A 77 2.26 7.86 -5.29
C LEU A 77 2.46 9.00 -6.31
N PHE A 78 3.70 9.42 -6.55
CA PHE A 78 4.01 10.42 -7.57
C PHE A 78 3.71 9.89 -8.98
N ARG A 79 4.04 8.62 -9.24
CA ARG A 79 3.72 7.93 -10.49
C ARG A 79 2.20 7.81 -10.67
N GLN A 80 1.43 7.54 -9.62
CA GLN A 80 -0.04 7.57 -9.70
C GLN A 80 -0.57 8.91 -10.21
N LYS A 81 -0.11 10.02 -9.61
CA LYS A 81 -0.53 11.37 -10.00
C LYS A 81 -0.18 11.68 -11.46
N ASN A 82 0.90 11.10 -11.98
CA ASN A 82 1.34 11.24 -13.37
C ASN A 82 0.78 10.18 -14.33
N VAL A 83 0.16 9.10 -13.84
CA VAL A 83 -0.54 8.09 -14.66
C VAL A 83 -2.03 8.43 -14.81
N LYS A 84 -2.60 9.25 -13.91
CA LYS A 84 -3.96 9.80 -14.04
C LYS A 84 -4.16 11.12 -14.83
N PRO A 85 -3.21 11.72 -15.60
CA PRO A 85 -3.51 12.94 -16.35
C PRO A 85 -4.26 12.69 -17.68
N SER A 86 -4.69 11.46 -18.02
CA SER A 86 -5.27 11.17 -19.34
C SER A 86 -6.67 10.53 -19.36
N LEU A 87 -7.46 10.62 -18.29
CA LEU A 87 -8.86 10.12 -18.29
C LEU A 87 -9.91 11.18 -17.98
N PHE A 88 -9.55 12.46 -18.09
CA PHE A 88 -10.48 13.57 -18.15
C PHE A 88 -10.04 14.45 -19.30
N TYR A 89 -10.54 14.23 -20.52
CA TYR A 89 -10.73 15.21 -21.60
C TYR A 89 -11.21 14.51 -22.90
N ILE A 90 -12.25 13.66 -22.84
CA ILE A 90 -13.15 13.47 -24.00
C ILE A 90 -14.56 13.18 -23.47
N THR A 91 -15.33 14.24 -23.26
CA THR A 91 -16.77 14.32 -23.57
C THR A 91 -17.12 15.79 -23.73
#